data_AF-A0A662SXW6-F1
#
_entry.id   AF-A0A662SXW6-F1
#
_cell.length_a   1.000
_cell.length_b   1.000
_cell.length_c   1.000
_cell.angle_alpha   90.00
_cell.angle_beta   90.00
_cell.angle_gamma   90.00
#
_symmetry.space_group_name_H-M   'P 1'
#
loop_
_entity.id
_entity.type
_entity.pdbx_description
1 polymer ?
#
loop_
_entity_poly.entity_id
_entity_poly.type
_entity_poly.pdbx_seq_one_letter_code
_entity_poly.pdbx_strand_id
1 'polypeptide(L)'
;MGGISRIGVSLPKELLDRLDGLVWKLGFRNRSEAIRTAIEEFIDGRVLSQAALGEYTGEVLCVLGFLAEDEVAERVRERCGGSLLFEMKFRGRDNVIHVFVLKGAGREVWESVRRSKSMVGVRSMEVMLLPLEKP
;
A
#
# COMPACT_ATOMS: atom_id res chain seq x y z
N MET A 1 16.79 -5.92 -21.82
CA MET A 1 16.13 -5.19 -22.93
C MET A 1 14.63 -5.27 -22.71
N GLY A 2 13.97 -4.19 -22.28
CA GLY A 2 12.52 -4.16 -22.10
C GLY A 2 11.84 -3.75 -23.41
N GLY A 3 11.13 -4.67 -24.06
CA GLY A 3 10.34 -4.38 -25.26
C GLY A 3 8.98 -3.77 -24.91
N ILE A 4 8.46 -2.91 -25.78
CA ILE A 4 7.07 -2.42 -25.69
C ILE A 4 6.17 -3.37 -26.49
N SER A 5 5.30 -4.08 -25.80
CA SER A 5 4.24 -4.88 -26.43
C SER A 5 3.00 -4.02 -26.72
N ARG A 6 2.38 -4.22 -27.88
CA ARG A 6 1.15 -3.51 -28.28
C ARG A 6 -0.03 -4.48 -28.24
N ILE A 7 -1.13 -4.03 -27.65
CA ILE A 7 -2.39 -4.79 -27.58
C ILE A 7 -3.53 -3.93 -28.11
N GLY A 8 -4.51 -4.57 -28.75
CA GLY A 8 -5.81 -3.97 -29.05
C GLY A 8 -6.82 -4.43 -28.01
N VAL A 9 -7.65 -3.52 -27.50
CA VAL A 9 -8.68 -3.82 -26.50
C VAL A 9 -10.00 -3.22 -26.95
N SER A 10 -11.05 -4.04 -26.94
CA SER A 10 -12.43 -3.58 -27.18
C SER A 10 -13.04 -3.11 -25.86
N LEU A 11 -13.53 -1.87 -25.82
CA LEU A 11 -14.17 -1.27 -24.65
C LEU A 11 -15.57 -0.76 -25.04
N PRO A 12 -16.56 -0.82 -24.13
CA PRO A 12 -17.82 -0.12 -24.32
C PRO A 12 -17.57 1.37 -24.56
N LYS A 13 -18.36 1.99 -25.46
CA LYS A 13 -18.17 3.39 -25.84
C LYS A 13 -18.25 4.32 -24.63
N GLU A 14 -19.20 4.06 -23.74
CA GLU A 14 -19.44 4.84 -22.53
C GLU A 14 -18.24 4.77 -21.58
N LEU A 15 -17.53 3.64 -21.54
CA LEU A 15 -16.32 3.47 -20.74
C LEU A 15 -15.16 4.28 -21.32
N LEU A 16 -15.00 4.26 -22.65
CA LEU A 16 -13.98 5.04 -23.35
C LEU A 16 -14.20 6.55 -23.17
N ASP A 17 -15.45 7.01 -23.28
CA ASP A 17 -15.81 8.42 -23.08
C ASP A 17 -15.50 8.87 -21.64
N ARG A 18 -15.77 8.02 -20.64
CA ARG A 18 -15.40 8.28 -19.24
C ARG A 18 -13.90 8.32 -19.03
N LEU A 19 -13.15 7.40 -19.65
CA LEU A 19 -11.69 7.39 -19.59
C LEU A 19 -11.12 8.68 -20.18
N ASP A 20 -11.60 9.13 -21.33
CA ASP A 20 -11.17 10.38 -21.96
C ASP A 20 -11.40 11.59 -21.06
N GLY A 21 -12.57 11.64 -20.40
CA GLY A 21 -12.85 12.68 -19.42
C GLY A 21 -11.86 12.70 -18.25
N LEU A 22 -11.37 11.53 -17.82
CA LEU A 22 -10.37 11.41 -16.75
C LEU A 22 -8.96 11.72 -17.22
N VAL A 23 -8.56 11.28 -18.41
CA VAL A 23 -7.23 11.53 -19.01
C VAL A 23 -6.91 13.02 -18.96
N TRP A 24 -7.85 13.85 -19.40
CA TRP A 24 -7.66 15.30 -19.41
C TRP A 24 -7.70 15.92 -18.01
N LYS A 25 -8.61 15.49 -17.15
CA LYS A 25 -8.75 16.04 -15.78
C LYS A 25 -7.54 15.75 -14.90
N LEU A 26 -6.92 14.58 -15.06
CA LEU A 26 -5.79 14.13 -14.26
C LEU A 26 -4.43 14.51 -14.88
N GLY A 27 -4.42 15.18 -16.04
CA GLY A 27 -3.20 15.70 -16.66
C GLY A 27 -2.33 14.65 -17.35
N PHE A 28 -2.90 13.50 -17.73
CA PHE A 28 -2.18 12.48 -18.50
C PHE A 28 -1.88 12.99 -19.91
N ARG A 29 -0.72 12.63 -20.48
CA ARG A 29 -0.31 13.05 -21.83
C ARG A 29 -1.11 12.37 -22.92
N ASN A 30 -1.55 11.13 -22.68
CA ASN A 30 -2.37 10.36 -23.59
C ASN A 30 -3.07 9.19 -22.87
N ARG A 31 -4.02 8.55 -23.58
CA ARG A 31 -4.74 7.37 -23.09
C ARG A 31 -3.82 6.22 -22.69
N SER A 32 -2.74 5.98 -23.45
CA SER A 32 -1.83 4.87 -23.18
C SER A 32 -1.06 5.04 -21.87
N GLU A 33 -0.75 6.27 -21.47
CA GLU A 33 -0.17 6.58 -20.16
C GLU A 33 -1.19 6.31 -19.05
N ALA A 34 -2.40 6.85 -19.17
CA ALA A 34 -3.47 6.62 -18.19
C ALA A 34 -3.80 5.13 -18.02
N ILE A 35 -3.92 4.39 -19.12
CA ILE A 35 -4.18 2.94 -19.11
C ILE A 35 -3.02 2.19 -18.45
N ARG A 36 -1.77 2.56 -18.75
CA ARG A 36 -0.61 1.91 -18.13
C ARG A 36 -0.59 2.14 -16.63
N THR A 37 -0.78 3.39 -16.18
CA THR A 37 -0.85 3.73 -14.76
C THR A 37 -1.97 2.96 -14.08
N ALA A 38 -3.17 2.90 -14.66
CA ALA A 38 -4.28 2.13 -14.10
C ALA A 38 -3.99 0.61 -14.03
N ILE A 39 -3.26 0.06 -15.00
CA ILE A 39 -2.83 -1.34 -14.98
C ILE A 39 -1.80 -1.58 -13.88
N GLU A 40 -0.81 -0.69 -13.72
CA GLU A 40 0.19 -0.74 -12.65
C GLU A 40 -0.52 -0.68 -11.28
N GLU A 41 -1.41 0.30 -11.07
CA GLU A 41 -2.22 0.43 -9.85
C GLU A 41 -3.08 -0.81 -9.59
N PHE A 42 -3.65 -1.42 -10.63
CA PHE A 42 -4.44 -2.64 -10.50
C PHE A 42 -3.56 -3.84 -10.09
N ILE A 43 -2.39 -4.01 -10.70
CA ILE A 43 -1.44 -5.08 -10.38
C ILE A 43 -0.95 -4.90 -8.94
N ASP A 44 -0.51 -3.70 -8.58
CA ASP A 44 -0.06 -3.38 -7.23
C ASP A 44 -1.19 -3.63 -6.22
N GLY A 45 -2.40 -3.15 -6.50
CA GLY A 45 -3.60 -3.42 -5.70
C GLY A 45 -3.91 -4.91 -5.52
N ARG A 46 -3.63 -5.74 -6.53
CA ARG A 46 -3.78 -7.19 -6.42
C ARG A 46 -2.69 -7.83 -5.58
N VAL A 47 -1.44 -7.40 -5.72
CA VAL A 47 -0.33 -7.87 -4.86
C VAL A 47 -0.59 -7.48 -3.41
N LEU A 48 -1.06 -6.26 -3.17
CA LEU A 48 -1.53 -5.79 -1.85
C LEU A 48 -2.62 -6.70 -1.28
N SER A 49 -3.62 -7.04 -2.10
CA SER A 49 -4.73 -7.90 -1.70
C SER A 49 -4.29 -9.34 -1.43
N GLN A 50 -3.39 -9.89 -2.25
CA GLN A 50 -2.83 -11.23 -2.07
C GLN A 50 -1.92 -11.30 -0.84
N ALA A 51 -1.11 -10.28 -0.58
CA ALA A 51 -0.34 -10.17 0.65
C ALA A 51 -1.25 -10.11 1.88
N ALA A 52 -2.35 -9.35 1.80
CA ALA A 52 -3.36 -9.31 2.86
C ALA A 52 -4.14 -10.63 3.05
N LEU A 53 -4.20 -11.48 2.02
CA LEU A 53 -4.83 -12.80 2.07
C LEU A 53 -3.82 -13.93 2.38
N GLY A 54 -2.53 -13.61 2.51
CA GLY A 54 -1.47 -14.60 2.77
C GLY A 54 -1.07 -15.43 1.56
N GLU A 55 -1.46 -15.03 0.35
CA GLU A 55 -1.15 -15.70 -0.92
C GLU A 55 0.16 -15.20 -1.56
N TYR A 56 0.70 -14.06 -1.09
CA TYR A 56 1.99 -13.54 -1.54
C TYR A 56 3.14 -14.09 -0.70
N THR A 57 4.10 -14.75 -1.35
CA THR A 57 5.25 -15.42 -0.70
C THR A 57 6.53 -14.57 -0.65
N GLY A 58 6.55 -13.40 -1.33
CA GLY A 58 7.74 -12.54 -1.41
C GLY A 58 7.95 -11.64 -0.19
N GLU A 59 9.07 -10.92 -0.19
CA GLU A 59 9.33 -9.85 0.78
C GLU A 59 8.50 -8.60 0.46
N VAL A 60 7.92 -8.00 1.49
CA VAL A 60 7.22 -6.71 1.41
C VAL A 60 7.88 -5.68 2.31
N LEU A 61 7.76 -4.42 1.92
CA LEU A 61 7.91 -3.27 2.79
C LEU A 61 6.50 -2.79 3.19
N CYS A 62 6.25 -2.62 4.48
CA CYS A 62 5.00 -2.05 4.99
C CYS A 62 5.27 -0.70 5.64
N VAL A 63 4.53 0.33 5.25
CA VAL A 63 4.45 1.58 5.99
C VAL A 63 3.14 1.58 6.76
N LEU A 64 3.25 1.68 8.08
CA LEU A 64 2.16 1.60 9.04
C LEU A 64 2.07 2.93 9.79
N GLY A 65 1.10 3.78 9.44
CA GLY A 65 0.89 5.08 10.07
C GLY A 65 -0.31 5.06 11.00
N PHE A 66 -0.16 5.44 12.27
CA PHE A 66 -1.26 5.42 13.23
C PHE A 66 -1.24 6.53 14.27
N LEU A 67 -2.43 6.94 14.68
CA LEU A 67 -2.67 7.94 15.73
C LEU A 67 -2.86 7.24 17.08
N ALA A 68 -1.92 7.43 18.00
CA ALA A 68 -1.88 6.72 19.26
C ALA A 68 -1.03 7.45 20.30
N GLU A 69 -1.19 7.07 21.58
CA GLU A 69 -0.26 7.45 22.64
C GLU A 69 1.00 6.57 22.62
N ASP A 70 2.07 7.02 23.27
CA ASP A 70 3.38 6.35 23.24
C ASP A 70 3.31 4.91 23.78
N GLU A 71 2.49 4.66 24.82
CA GLU A 71 2.27 3.31 25.38
C GLU A 71 1.62 2.34 24.40
N VAL A 72 0.72 2.85 23.54
CA VAL A 72 0.12 2.05 22.47
C VAL A 72 1.16 1.75 21.40
N ALA A 73 2.00 2.73 21.05
CA ALA A 73 3.06 2.55 20.07
C ALA A 73 4.14 1.57 20.52
N GLU A 74 4.48 1.53 21.82
CA GLU A 74 5.36 0.51 22.40
C GLU A 74 4.80 -0.90 22.17
N ARG A 75 3.51 -1.10 22.44
CA ARG A 75 2.85 -2.40 22.18
C ARG A 75 2.79 -2.75 20.69
N VAL A 76 2.64 -1.76 19.81
CA VAL A 76 2.76 -1.99 18.35
C VAL A 76 4.18 -2.44 18.00
N ARG A 77 5.20 -1.80 18.59
CA ARG A 77 6.61 -2.12 18.38
C ARG A 77 6.97 -3.54 18.76
N GLU A 78 6.57 -3.96 19.94
CA GLU A 78 6.76 -5.33 20.40
C GLU A 78 6.11 -6.35 19.45
N ARG A 79 4.93 -6.04 18.92
CA ARG A 79 4.22 -6.91 17.97
C ARG A 79 4.85 -6.96 16.59
N CYS A 80 5.40 -5.85 16.12
CA CYS A 80 6.13 -5.78 14.86
C CYS A 80 7.49 -6.47 14.94
N GLY A 81 8.09 -6.53 16.13
CA GLY A 81 9.25 -7.35 16.44
C GLY A 81 10.40 -7.20 15.43
N GLY A 82 10.93 -8.33 14.98
CA GLY A 82 12.06 -8.39 14.05
C GLY A 82 11.78 -7.88 12.63
N SER A 83 10.53 -7.62 12.27
CA SER A 83 10.18 -7.01 10.99
C SER A 83 10.33 -5.49 11.00
N LEU A 84 10.46 -4.84 12.15
CA LEU A 84 10.57 -3.38 12.22
C LEU A 84 11.96 -2.91 11.75
N LEU A 85 12.00 -2.16 10.65
CA LEU A 85 13.23 -1.51 10.17
C LEU A 85 13.49 -0.20 10.91
N PHE A 86 12.47 0.66 11.00
CA PHE A 86 12.57 1.91 11.73
C PHE A 86 11.20 2.47 12.09
N GLU A 87 11.18 3.35 13.09
CA GLU A 87 10.02 4.11 13.54
C GLU A 87 10.30 5.60 13.41
N MET A 88 9.31 6.33 12.91
CA MET A 88 9.25 7.78 12.99
C MET A 88 8.09 8.21 13.87
N LYS A 89 8.33 9.24 14.66
CA LYS A 89 7.32 9.84 15.53
C LYS A 89 7.13 11.30 15.16
N PHE A 90 5.90 11.67 14.86
CA PHE A 90 5.50 13.04 14.56
C PHE A 90 4.56 13.52 15.67
N ARG A 91 4.99 14.54 16.41
CA ARG A 91 4.17 15.16 17.46
C ARG A 91 3.51 16.42 16.90
N GLY A 92 2.19 16.37 16.76
CA GLY A 92 1.34 17.53 16.52
C GLY A 92 0.97 18.24 17.83
N ARG A 93 0.04 19.19 17.75
CA ARG A 93 -0.43 19.95 18.93
C ARG A 93 -1.18 19.06 19.93
N ASP A 94 -2.10 18.24 19.43
CA ASP A 94 -3.02 17.44 20.26
C ASP A 94 -2.93 15.93 19.95
N ASN A 95 -1.97 15.54 19.11
CA ASN A 95 -1.86 14.19 18.61
C ASN A 95 -0.41 13.77 18.33
N VAL A 96 -0.17 12.48 18.42
CA VAL A 96 1.09 11.85 18.01
C VAL A 96 0.78 10.85 16.91
N ILE A 97 1.51 10.95 15.80
CA ILE A 97 1.48 9.98 14.71
C ILE A 97 2.76 9.17 14.79
N HIS A 98 2.59 7.86 14.83
CA HIS A 98 3.66 6.90 14.73
C HIS A 98 3.65 6.31 13.33
N VAL A 99 4.80 6.29 12.66
CA VAL A 99 4.99 5.68 11.36
C VAL A 99 6.04 4.59 11.49
N PHE A 100 5.62 3.36 11.27
CA PHE A 100 6.45 2.17 11.39
C PHE A 100 6.73 1.65 9.99
N VAL A 101 8.00 1.40 9.70
CA VAL A 101 8.40 0.77 8.44
C VAL A 101 8.85 -0.65 8.73
N LEU A 102 8.11 -1.61 8.19
CA LEU A 102 8.35 -3.03 8.38
C LEU A 102 8.91 -3.65 7.11
N LYS A 103 9.79 -4.63 7.23
CA LYS A 103 10.24 -5.49 6.15
C LYS A 103 10.16 -6.95 6.58
N GLY A 104 9.68 -7.80 5.70
CA GLY A 104 9.67 -9.25 5.93
C GLY A 104 8.78 -9.97 4.93
N ALA A 105 8.50 -11.25 5.19
CA ALA A 105 7.56 -12.02 4.37
C ALA A 105 6.16 -11.40 4.43
N GLY A 106 5.48 -11.30 3.28
CA GLY A 106 4.16 -10.66 3.16
C GLY A 106 3.16 -11.09 4.23
N ARG A 107 3.07 -12.40 4.47
CA ARG A 107 2.19 -12.98 5.50
C ARG A 107 2.55 -12.53 6.92
N GLU A 108 3.82 -12.56 7.30
CA GLU A 108 4.28 -12.22 8.66
C GLU A 108 4.06 -10.74 8.97
N VAL A 109 4.40 -9.88 7.99
CA VAL A 109 4.19 -8.44 8.08
C VAL A 109 2.71 -8.13 8.20
N TRP A 110 1.86 -8.78 7.40
CA TRP A 110 0.42 -8.57 7.45
C TRP A 110 -0.22 -9.08 8.75
N GLU A 111 0.19 -10.23 9.27
CA GLU A 111 -0.28 -10.71 10.58
C GLU A 111 0.04 -9.72 11.69
N SER A 112 1.23 -9.11 11.64
CA SER A 112 1.67 -8.07 12.59
C SER A 112 0.78 -6.82 12.48
N VAL A 113 0.52 -6.34 11.27
CA VAL A 113 -0.39 -5.21 11.02
C VAL A 113 -1.81 -5.50 11.52
N ARG A 114 -2.36 -6.67 11.17
CA ARG A 114 -3.72 -7.07 11.55
C ARG A 114 -3.88 -7.11 13.07
N ARG A 115 -2.89 -7.67 13.78
CA ARG A 115 -2.89 -7.69 15.25
C ARG A 115 -2.81 -6.27 15.80
N SER A 116 -1.99 -5.40 15.22
CA SER A 116 -1.86 -4.01 15.68
C SER A 116 -3.12 -3.18 15.47
N LYS A 117 -3.84 -3.41 14.37
CA LYS A 117 -5.09 -2.70 14.04
C LYS A 117 -6.21 -2.93 15.06
N SER A 118 -6.23 -4.09 15.72
CA SER A 118 -7.26 -4.42 16.72
C SER A 118 -6.93 -3.97 18.14
N MET A 119 -5.83 -3.23 18.35
CA MET A 119 -5.44 -2.80 19.69
C MET A 119 -6.24 -1.60 20.19
N VAL A 120 -6.63 -1.68 21.47
CA VAL A 120 -7.25 -0.58 22.19
C VAL A 120 -6.28 0.59 22.29
N GLY A 121 -6.71 1.77 21.84
CA GLY A 121 -5.93 3.00 21.81
C GLY A 121 -5.38 3.39 20.43
N VAL A 122 -5.49 2.51 19.44
CA VAL A 122 -5.23 2.87 18.03
C VAL A 122 -6.45 3.59 17.47
N ARG A 123 -6.34 4.90 17.22
CA ARG A 123 -7.47 5.73 16.73
C ARG A 123 -7.71 5.57 15.23
N SER A 124 -6.62 5.58 14.47
CA SER A 124 -6.62 5.35 13.02
C SER A 124 -5.35 4.62 12.65
N MET A 125 -5.38 3.78 11.62
CA MET A 125 -4.23 3.05 11.13
C MET A 125 -4.31 2.90 9.62
N GLU A 126 -3.38 3.54 8.92
CA GLU A 126 -3.19 3.46 7.48
C GLU A 126 -2.02 2.52 7.18
N VAL A 127 -2.19 1.71 6.13
CA VAL A 127 -1.26 0.65 5.76
C VAL A 127 -0.96 0.76 4.28
N MET A 128 0.32 0.79 3.94
CA MET A 128 0.80 0.68 2.57
C MET A 128 1.77 -0.48 2.51
N LEU A 129 1.48 -1.51 1.71
CA LEU A 129 2.45 -2.58 1.43
C LEU A 129 3.10 -2.30 0.07
N LEU A 130 4.35 -2.70 -0.07
CA LEU A 130 5.10 -2.57 -1.31
C LEU A 130 5.85 -3.89 -1.52
N PRO A 131 5.62 -4.61 -2.63
CA PRO A 131 6.44 -5.77 -2.96
C PRO A 131 7.88 -5.29 -3.24
N LEU A 132 8.86 -5.97 -2.65
CA LEU A 132 10.28 -5.66 -2.91
C LEU A 132 10.84 -6.44 -4.11
N GLU A 133 10.15 -7.50 -4.51
CA GLU A 133 10.42 -8.24 -5.74
C GLU A 133 9.55 -7.70 -6.87
N LYS A 134 10.12 -7.56 -8.08
CA LYS A 134 9.33 -7.26 -9.27
C LYS A 134 8.46 -8.47 -9.60
N PRO A 135 7.14 -8.30 -9.84
CA PRO A 135 6.31 -9.37 -10.39
C PRO A 135 6.79 -9.81 -11.78
#